data_AF-A0A538QGT8-F1
#
_entry.id   AF-A0A538QGT8-F1
#
_cell.length_a   1.000
_cell.length_b   1.000
_cell.length_c   1.000
_cell.angle_alpha   90.00
_cell.angle_beta   90.00
_cell.angle_gamma   90.00
#
_symmetry.space_group_name_H-M   'P 1'
#
loop_
_entity.id
_entity.type
_entity.pdbx_description
1 polymer ?
#
loop_
_entity_poly.entity_id
_entity_poly.type
_entity_poly.pdbx_seq_one_letter_code
_entity_poly.pdbx_strand_id
1 'polypeptide(L)'
;MIYELRTYTLLPGKQGEYLKFNAEVGRKIRGDRYGKFEGGWTTEFGTLNQYVHLWSYADLNERDRLRAELQKNEAWTKDYIPKIRPLMLAQENKFLSAVTPFKPPTDSGNIYELRWYRAQVGKLGEWLNLAKGVLPSREKYSRNVGYWQTEAGQLNEAVHLWVYKDLNERAEHAGGRARPDARVADEVGPMADAEARHVIEIGYGGNERLVMNMGPQHPSAHGVFRAILTLEGETVVAVDAVIGYLHRCHEKLAETLTYVQYPSIASKTDYVSAMTAELAYVAAVEKVGQIGVPKRAQYLRVLVAELQRIASHCLWLGTWCLDMGGALGGGATIFLYAIRERELILDLFEALTGARLLYGFHQVGGVRYDLPAGWPERCRQTVDLVDRRLDEYEAMLDDNAFFRVRTQGVGVISRELALDVGVCGPLIRGSGVAYDVRRTEPYSSYGDFDFKVPVETAGDCYARYRVRMVEFRESIKIVRQVLDGLPAGPISSRPGVKSVGQVRIPKGEGYTRVEGARGELGCYVVADGSAKPYRLKWRGASFSNLSILPHIIPGHKVADVVAIMGSVDPVFGEVDR
;
A
#
# COMPACT_ATOMS: atom_id res chain seq x y z
N MET A 1 42.27 2.94 -3.40
CA MET A 1 42.05 1.51 -3.12
C MET A 1 40.57 1.29 -2.89
N ILE A 2 39.97 0.40 -3.67
CA ILE A 2 38.54 0.04 -3.60
C ILE A 2 38.42 -1.41 -3.16
N TYR A 3 37.39 -1.69 -2.37
CA TYR A 3 37.05 -3.04 -1.93
C TYR A 3 35.77 -3.50 -2.63
N GLU A 4 35.74 -4.75 -3.10
CA GLU A 4 34.57 -5.39 -3.68
C GLU A 4 34.12 -6.51 -2.74
N LEU A 5 33.03 -6.24 -2.02
CA LEU A 5 32.37 -7.22 -1.16
C LEU A 5 31.34 -7.96 -2.02
N ARG A 6 31.51 -9.28 -2.18
CA ARG A 6 30.52 -10.10 -2.87
C ARG A 6 29.89 -11.08 -1.93
N THR A 7 28.57 -11.17 -2.01
CA THR A 7 27.75 -12.09 -1.25
C THR A 7 27.09 -13.04 -2.22
N TYR A 8 27.47 -14.31 -2.13
CA TYR A 8 26.87 -15.37 -2.95
C TYR A 8 25.88 -16.11 -2.07
N THR A 9 24.61 -16.09 -2.45
CA THR A 9 23.57 -16.91 -1.81
C THR A 9 23.54 -18.23 -2.56
N LEU A 10 23.90 -19.31 -1.88
CA LEU A 10 24.03 -20.64 -2.44
C LEU A 10 22.73 -21.42 -2.27
N LEU A 11 22.50 -22.42 -3.13
CA LEU A 11 21.39 -23.34 -2.94
C LEU A 11 21.55 -24.10 -1.61
N PRO A 12 20.46 -24.37 -0.87
CA PRO A 12 20.50 -25.15 0.37
C PRO A 12 21.26 -26.47 0.20
N GLY A 13 22.15 -26.79 1.14
CA GLY A 13 22.99 -28.00 1.10
C GLY A 13 24.14 -27.99 0.09
N LYS A 14 24.26 -26.95 -0.76
CA LYS A 14 25.34 -26.81 -1.75
C LYS A 14 26.53 -25.98 -1.28
N GLN A 15 26.46 -25.41 -0.07
CA GLN A 15 27.54 -24.59 0.49
C GLN A 15 28.86 -25.34 0.61
N GLY A 16 28.86 -26.56 1.14
CA GLY A 16 30.08 -27.38 1.25
C GLY A 16 30.69 -27.72 -0.12
N GLU A 17 29.85 -28.08 -1.09
CA GLU A 17 30.26 -28.37 -2.48
C GLU A 17 30.91 -27.14 -3.14
N TYR A 18 30.26 -25.97 -3.02
CA TYR A 18 30.78 -24.70 -3.53
C TYR A 18 32.10 -24.31 -2.87
N LEU A 19 32.20 -24.38 -1.54
CA LEU A 19 33.42 -24.00 -0.81
C LEU A 19 34.61 -24.88 -1.18
N LYS A 20 34.39 -26.19 -1.26
CA LYS A 20 35.42 -27.15 -1.70
C LYS A 20 35.88 -26.83 -3.12
N PHE A 21 34.95 -26.64 -4.05
CA PHE A 21 35.29 -26.35 -5.44
C PHE A 21 35.95 -24.98 -5.63
N ASN A 22 35.50 -23.95 -4.91
CA ASN A 22 36.13 -22.63 -4.89
C ASN A 22 37.55 -22.68 -4.30
N ALA A 23 37.79 -23.46 -3.26
CA ALA A 23 39.12 -23.60 -2.66
C ALA A 23 40.09 -24.39 -3.57
N GLU A 24 39.64 -25.52 -4.13
CA GLU A 24 40.50 -26.43 -4.89
C GLU A 24 40.75 -25.97 -6.32
N VAL A 25 39.77 -25.31 -6.95
CA VAL A 25 39.81 -24.92 -8.38
C VAL A 25 39.79 -23.40 -8.54
N GLY A 26 38.78 -22.74 -7.97
CA GLY A 26 38.58 -21.29 -8.15
C GLY A 26 39.76 -20.44 -7.67
N ARG A 27 40.24 -20.68 -6.44
CA ARG A 27 41.37 -19.95 -5.85
C ARG A 27 42.70 -20.25 -6.53
N LYS A 28 42.92 -21.45 -7.07
CA LYS A 28 44.15 -21.75 -7.83
C LYS A 28 44.19 -21.03 -9.18
N ILE A 29 43.05 -20.96 -9.86
CA ILE A 29 42.96 -20.29 -11.17
C ILE A 29 43.07 -18.77 -10.99
N ARG A 30 42.24 -18.18 -10.11
CA ARG A 30 42.20 -16.73 -9.88
C ARG A 30 43.40 -16.23 -9.09
N GLY A 31 43.76 -16.91 -8.02
CA GLY A 31 44.78 -16.46 -7.06
C GLY A 31 44.54 -15.01 -6.63
N ASP A 32 45.65 -14.29 -6.42
CA ASP A 32 45.63 -12.84 -6.19
C ASP A 32 46.04 -12.05 -7.47
N ARG A 33 46.16 -12.76 -8.60
CA ARG A 33 46.52 -12.17 -9.91
C ARG A 33 45.44 -11.25 -10.48
N TYR A 34 44.18 -11.46 -10.11
CA TYR A 34 43.02 -10.73 -10.65
C TYR A 34 42.24 -9.98 -9.54
N GLY A 35 43.01 -9.38 -8.63
CA GLY A 35 42.55 -8.74 -7.40
C GLY A 35 43.03 -9.50 -6.17
N LYS A 36 43.38 -8.77 -5.11
CA LYS A 36 43.86 -9.37 -3.87
C LYS A 36 42.69 -9.87 -3.03
N PHE A 37 42.75 -11.11 -2.58
CA PHE A 37 41.74 -11.68 -1.70
C PHE A 37 42.01 -11.30 -0.24
N GLU A 38 41.08 -10.58 0.37
CA GLU A 38 41.25 -10.09 1.75
C GLU A 38 40.58 -11.01 2.79
N GLY A 39 39.55 -11.75 2.40
CA GLY A 39 38.88 -12.69 3.30
C GLY A 39 37.62 -13.32 2.71
N GLY A 40 37.18 -14.42 3.32
CA GLY A 40 35.97 -15.13 2.98
C GLY A 40 35.33 -15.75 4.21
N TRP A 41 34.00 -15.66 4.31
CA TRP A 41 33.22 -16.07 5.48
C TRP A 41 31.95 -16.78 5.03
N THR A 42 31.51 -17.73 5.84
CA THR A 42 30.17 -18.31 5.77
C THR A 42 29.27 -17.65 6.80
N THR A 43 28.00 -17.48 6.48
CA THR A 43 27.04 -16.90 7.43
C THR A 43 26.48 -17.98 8.35
N GLU A 44 26.79 -17.89 9.64
CA GLU A 44 26.19 -18.72 10.71
C GLU A 44 24.89 -18.10 11.25
N PHE A 45 24.80 -16.76 11.30
CA PHE A 45 23.64 -16.02 11.81
C PHE A 45 23.26 -14.88 10.86
N GLY A 46 21.98 -14.82 10.47
CA GLY A 46 21.48 -13.92 9.43
C GLY A 46 20.97 -14.69 8.23
N THR A 47 21.20 -14.19 7.01
CA THR A 47 20.82 -14.91 5.78
C THR A 47 21.73 -16.11 5.58
N LEU A 48 21.18 -17.32 5.75
CA LEU A 48 21.90 -18.59 5.67
C LEU A 48 22.32 -18.95 4.24
N ASN A 49 23.19 -19.96 4.11
CA ASN A 49 23.75 -20.44 2.84
C ASN A 49 24.54 -19.37 2.06
N GLN A 50 25.02 -18.34 2.75
CA GLN A 50 25.82 -17.31 2.12
C GLN A 50 27.32 -17.59 2.25
N TYR A 51 28.03 -17.32 1.16
CA TYR A 51 29.47 -17.12 1.17
C TYR A 51 29.77 -15.67 0.83
N VAL A 52 30.31 -14.95 1.81
CA VAL A 52 30.70 -13.56 1.69
C VAL A 52 32.20 -13.51 1.49
N HIS A 53 32.69 -12.79 0.48
CA HIS A 53 34.12 -12.59 0.31
C HIS A 53 34.48 -11.16 -0.09
N LEU A 54 35.69 -10.75 0.28
CA LEU A 54 36.19 -9.40 0.08
C LEU A 54 37.44 -9.42 -0.80
N TRP A 55 37.44 -8.56 -1.82
CA TRP A 55 38.57 -8.37 -2.74
C TRP A 55 39.01 -6.91 -2.73
N SER A 56 40.30 -6.63 -2.87
CA SER A 56 40.82 -5.27 -2.98
C SER A 56 41.53 -5.02 -4.32
N TYR A 57 41.41 -3.77 -4.78
CA TYR A 57 41.91 -3.26 -6.06
C TYR A 57 42.47 -1.84 -5.87
N ALA A 58 43.43 -1.38 -6.69
CA ALA A 58 43.92 0.00 -6.57
C ALA A 58 42.79 1.01 -6.85
N ASP A 59 42.03 0.78 -7.92
CA ASP A 59 40.86 1.55 -8.35
C ASP A 59 39.88 0.70 -9.20
N LEU A 60 38.78 1.31 -9.63
CA LEU A 60 37.74 0.65 -10.45
C LEU A 60 38.22 0.28 -11.86
N ASN A 61 39.09 1.09 -12.48
CA ASN A 61 39.59 0.84 -13.83
C ASN A 61 40.51 -0.38 -13.85
N GLU A 62 41.38 -0.51 -12.85
CA GLU A 62 42.23 -1.68 -12.68
C GLU A 62 41.41 -2.94 -12.41
N ARG A 63 40.35 -2.83 -11.58
CA ARG A 63 39.42 -3.95 -11.36
C ARG A 63 38.80 -4.43 -12.67
N ASP A 64 38.33 -3.51 -13.51
CA ASP A 64 37.68 -3.86 -14.77
C ASP A 64 38.67 -4.48 -15.77
N ARG A 65 39.89 -3.96 -15.85
CA ARG A 65 40.99 -4.56 -16.63
C ARG A 65 41.27 -5.99 -16.18
N LEU A 66 41.53 -6.20 -14.89
CA LEU A 66 41.87 -7.52 -14.34
C LEU A 66 40.70 -8.52 -14.47
N ARG A 67 39.45 -8.06 -14.35
CA ARG A 67 38.27 -8.91 -14.56
C ARG A 67 38.11 -9.28 -16.03
N ALA A 68 38.35 -8.36 -16.97
CA ALA A 68 38.34 -8.66 -18.40
C ALA A 68 39.42 -9.66 -18.78
N GLU A 69 40.62 -9.57 -18.18
CA GLU A 69 41.70 -10.55 -18.35
C GLU A 69 41.33 -11.92 -17.77
N LEU A 70 40.70 -11.97 -16.58
CA LEU A 70 40.24 -13.23 -16.00
C LEU A 70 39.18 -13.93 -16.87
N GLN A 71 38.32 -13.18 -17.57
CA GLN A 71 37.34 -13.75 -18.49
C GLN A 71 37.98 -14.34 -19.76
N LYS A 72 39.22 -13.98 -20.08
CA LYS A 72 39.97 -14.60 -21.18
C LYS A 72 40.65 -15.91 -20.76
N ASN A 73 40.69 -16.21 -19.47
CA ASN A 73 41.26 -17.45 -18.96
C ASN A 73 40.28 -18.61 -19.21
N GLU A 74 40.66 -19.56 -20.07
CA GLU A 74 39.81 -20.69 -20.43
C GLU A 74 39.48 -21.60 -19.25
N ALA A 75 40.43 -21.83 -18.34
CA ALA A 75 40.18 -22.63 -17.14
C ALA A 75 39.14 -21.96 -16.22
N TRP A 76 39.15 -20.62 -16.16
CA TRP A 76 38.14 -19.89 -15.40
C TRP A 76 36.74 -20.00 -16.03
N THR A 77 36.65 -19.80 -17.34
CA THR A 77 35.37 -19.70 -18.05
C THR A 77 34.74 -21.05 -18.41
N LYS A 78 35.54 -22.07 -18.71
CA LYS A 78 35.07 -23.41 -19.09
C LYS A 78 35.03 -24.37 -17.90
N ASP A 79 36.01 -24.32 -17.02
CA ASP A 79 36.14 -25.32 -15.95
C ASP A 79 35.52 -24.89 -14.62
N TYR A 80 35.54 -23.59 -14.31
CA TYR A 80 35.09 -23.07 -13.02
C TYR A 80 33.66 -22.50 -13.04
N ILE A 81 33.39 -21.50 -13.89
CA ILE A 81 32.10 -20.77 -13.92
C ILE A 81 30.87 -21.67 -14.16
N PRO A 82 30.87 -22.61 -15.13
CA PRO A 82 29.71 -23.45 -15.40
C PRO A 82 29.35 -24.41 -14.25
N LYS A 83 30.32 -24.75 -13.41
CA LYS A 83 30.12 -25.64 -12.25
C LYS A 83 29.63 -24.89 -11.02
N ILE A 84 30.04 -23.63 -10.82
CA ILE A 84 29.56 -22.84 -9.68
C ILE A 84 28.20 -22.17 -9.91
N ARG A 85 27.86 -21.79 -11.15
CA ARG A 85 26.59 -21.10 -11.45
C ARG A 85 25.35 -21.88 -10.98
N PRO A 86 25.23 -23.20 -11.22
CA PRO A 86 24.10 -23.99 -10.75
C PRO A 86 24.00 -24.10 -9.23
N LEU A 87 25.08 -23.80 -8.49
CA LEU A 87 25.11 -23.88 -7.02
C LEU A 87 24.69 -22.54 -6.37
N MET A 88 24.50 -21.47 -7.16
CA MET A 88 24.22 -20.12 -6.68
C MET A 88 22.78 -19.71 -7.04
N LEU A 89 22.04 -19.24 -6.04
CA LEU A 89 20.71 -18.64 -6.21
C LEU A 89 20.83 -17.17 -6.64
N ALA A 90 21.71 -16.42 -5.99
CA ALA A 90 21.89 -14.99 -6.23
C ALA A 90 23.33 -14.56 -5.93
N GLN A 91 23.78 -13.51 -6.63
CA GLN A 91 25.05 -12.84 -6.38
C GLN A 91 24.79 -11.34 -6.21
N GLU A 92 25.25 -10.80 -5.10
CA GLU A 92 25.28 -9.36 -4.85
C GLU A 92 26.72 -8.86 -4.76
N ASN A 93 26.99 -7.69 -5.34
CA ASN A 93 28.28 -7.02 -5.23
C ASN A 93 28.09 -5.60 -4.68
N LYS A 94 28.88 -5.23 -3.68
CA LYS A 94 29.00 -3.85 -3.18
C LYS A 94 30.42 -3.36 -3.41
N PHE A 95 30.55 -2.18 -3.99
CA PHE A 95 31.83 -1.50 -4.13
C PHE A 95 31.99 -0.50 -3.01
N LEU A 96 33.12 -0.59 -2.32
CA LEU A 96 33.33 -0.04 -1.00
C LEU A 96 34.61 0.82 -0.98
N SER A 97 34.50 2.05 -0.48
CA SER A 97 35.64 2.89 -0.13
C SER A 97 35.93 2.79 1.35
N ALA A 98 37.19 2.56 1.70
CA ALA A 98 37.61 2.44 3.09
C ALA A 98 37.50 3.79 3.82
N VAL A 99 36.72 3.78 4.90
CA VAL A 99 36.57 4.86 5.87
C VAL A 99 37.63 4.71 6.97
N THR A 100 37.96 3.48 7.33
CA THR A 100 39.16 3.09 8.07
C THR A 100 39.90 1.97 7.32
N PRO A 101 41.22 1.83 7.48
CA PRO A 101 41.96 0.72 6.86
C PRO A 101 41.41 -0.65 7.29
N PHE A 102 41.41 -1.61 6.37
CA PHE A 102 41.14 -3.01 6.69
C PHE A 102 42.30 -3.60 7.49
N LYS A 103 42.01 -4.14 8.68
CA LYS A 103 42.97 -4.70 9.63
C LYS A 103 42.46 -6.06 10.15
N PRO A 104 42.78 -7.17 9.46
CA PRO A 104 42.37 -8.48 9.91
C PRO A 104 43.13 -8.88 11.19
N PRO A 105 42.48 -9.58 12.14
CA PRO A 105 43.16 -10.18 13.28
C PRO A 105 44.11 -11.30 12.84
N THR A 106 45.18 -11.51 13.62
CA THR A 106 46.16 -12.58 13.37
C THR A 106 45.74 -13.93 13.97
N ASP A 107 44.78 -13.91 14.89
CA ASP A 107 44.17 -15.07 15.55
C ASP A 107 43.08 -15.74 14.69
N SER A 108 43.08 -17.08 14.64
CA SER A 108 42.12 -17.92 13.93
C SER A 108 40.96 -18.38 14.81
N GLY A 109 39.82 -18.72 14.22
CA GLY A 109 38.67 -19.28 14.95
C GLY A 109 37.68 -18.22 15.47
N ASN A 110 37.86 -16.98 15.04
CA ASN A 110 37.02 -15.85 15.40
C ASN A 110 35.68 -15.84 14.65
N ILE A 111 34.66 -15.24 15.27
CA ILE A 111 33.36 -14.92 14.67
C ILE A 111 33.36 -13.48 14.21
N TYR A 112 32.81 -13.24 13.01
CA TYR A 112 32.75 -11.92 12.41
C TYR A 112 31.30 -11.44 12.32
N GLU A 113 31.07 -10.17 12.66
CA GLU A 113 29.76 -9.54 12.51
C GLU A 113 29.83 -8.44 11.45
N LEU A 114 29.24 -8.72 10.30
CA LEU A 114 29.08 -7.77 9.20
C LEU A 114 27.76 -7.00 9.39
N ARG A 115 27.83 -5.68 9.49
CA ARG A 115 26.67 -4.80 9.62
C ARG A 115 26.68 -3.75 8.51
N TRP A 116 25.53 -3.37 8.01
CA TRP A 116 25.40 -2.18 7.18
C TRP A 116 24.25 -1.29 7.64
N TYR A 117 24.46 0.01 7.59
CA TYR A 117 23.50 1.02 7.98
C TYR A 117 23.17 1.87 6.77
N ARG A 118 21.88 2.01 6.48
CA ARG A 118 21.40 2.88 5.42
C ARG A 118 21.09 4.25 6.01
N ALA A 119 21.86 5.25 5.59
CA ALA A 119 21.62 6.64 5.98
C ALA A 119 20.52 7.26 5.12
N GLN A 120 19.89 8.31 5.63
CA GLN A 120 19.05 9.18 4.81
C GLN A 120 19.89 9.80 3.67
N VAL A 121 19.24 10.07 2.54
CA VAL A 121 19.90 10.64 1.36
C VAL A 121 20.64 11.93 1.72
N GLY A 122 21.93 12.01 1.38
CA GLY A 122 22.78 13.17 1.69
C GLY A 122 23.31 13.25 3.13
N LYS A 123 22.92 12.34 4.02
CA LYS A 123 23.33 12.33 5.45
C LYS A 123 24.42 11.32 5.78
N LEU A 124 24.86 10.51 4.81
CA LEU A 124 25.89 9.50 5.04
C LEU A 124 27.22 10.10 5.55
N GLY A 125 27.70 11.20 4.96
CA GLY A 125 28.96 11.83 5.38
C GLY A 125 28.96 12.31 6.83
N GLU A 126 27.84 12.91 7.27
CA GLU A 126 27.63 13.35 8.66
C GLU A 126 27.66 12.14 9.61
N TRP A 127 26.94 11.07 9.25
CA TRP A 127 26.91 9.83 10.01
C TRP A 127 28.28 9.16 10.12
N LEU A 128 29.03 9.09 9.00
CA LEU A 128 30.37 8.51 8.97
C LEU A 128 31.32 9.26 9.91
N ASN A 129 31.25 10.59 9.94
CA ASN A 129 32.08 11.42 10.82
C ASN A 129 31.74 11.20 12.30
N LEU A 130 30.45 11.14 12.66
CA LEU A 130 30.02 10.83 14.02
C LEU A 130 30.46 9.44 14.45
N ALA A 131 30.26 8.44 13.57
CA ALA A 131 30.67 7.07 13.81
C ALA A 131 32.19 6.97 14.01
N LYS A 132 33.00 7.65 13.19
CA LYS A 132 34.47 7.72 13.37
C LYS A 132 34.87 8.23 14.75
N GLY A 133 34.20 9.26 15.25
CA GLY A 133 34.47 9.81 16.59
C GLY A 133 34.19 8.82 17.73
N VAL A 134 33.24 7.91 17.54
CA VAL A 134 32.85 6.91 18.56
C VAL A 134 33.67 5.61 18.46
N LEU A 135 34.38 5.36 17.34
CA LEU A 135 35.15 4.14 17.12
C LEU A 135 36.15 3.82 18.25
N PRO A 136 36.99 4.75 18.75
CA PRO A 136 37.96 4.41 19.80
C PRO A 136 37.32 3.93 21.10
N SER A 137 36.13 4.45 21.43
CA SER A 137 35.36 4.02 22.59
C SER A 137 34.74 2.64 22.37
N ARG A 138 34.37 2.31 21.13
CA ARG A 138 33.74 1.04 20.76
C ARG A 138 34.75 -0.09 20.56
N GLU A 139 35.98 0.22 20.12
CA GLU A 139 37.08 -0.74 19.98
C GLU A 139 37.47 -1.43 21.29
N LYS A 140 37.12 -0.84 22.45
CA LYS A 140 37.25 -1.46 23.77
C LYS A 140 36.35 -2.69 23.98
N TYR A 141 35.26 -2.80 23.22
CA TYR A 141 34.24 -3.85 23.35
C TYR A 141 34.09 -4.68 22.08
N SER A 142 34.52 -4.18 20.93
CA SER A 142 34.41 -4.88 19.65
C SER A 142 35.54 -4.43 18.76
N ARG A 143 36.49 -5.32 18.45
CA ARG A 143 37.62 -4.99 17.58
C ARG A 143 37.11 -4.72 16.17
N ASN A 144 37.45 -3.54 15.62
CA ASN A 144 37.08 -3.16 14.26
C ASN A 144 38.04 -3.80 13.26
N VAL A 145 37.50 -4.54 12.29
CA VAL A 145 38.28 -5.15 11.19
C VAL A 145 38.27 -4.27 9.96
N GLY A 146 37.17 -3.56 9.71
CA GLY A 146 37.07 -2.66 8.57
C GLY A 146 35.78 -1.88 8.57
N TYR A 147 35.88 -0.66 8.06
CA TYR A 147 34.77 0.25 7.93
C TYR A 147 34.82 0.89 6.55
N TRP A 148 33.73 0.77 5.81
CA TRP A 148 33.58 1.28 4.46
C TRP A 148 32.30 2.08 4.26
N GLN A 149 32.29 2.87 3.19
CA GLN A 149 31.09 3.46 2.59
C GLN A 149 30.86 2.83 1.21
N THR A 150 29.60 2.74 0.78
CA THR A 150 29.26 2.25 -0.56
C THR A 150 29.44 3.31 -1.64
N GLU A 151 30.22 2.99 -2.67
CA GLU A 151 30.41 3.82 -3.88
C GLU A 151 29.49 3.39 -5.02
N ALA A 152 29.21 2.08 -5.14
CA ALA A 152 28.32 1.54 -6.16
C ALA A 152 27.65 0.24 -5.68
N GLY A 153 26.40 0.03 -6.11
CA GLY A 153 25.47 -0.97 -5.58
C GLY A 153 24.29 -0.29 -4.88
N GLN A 154 23.98 -0.69 -3.64
CA GLN A 154 23.06 0.06 -2.78
C GLN A 154 23.78 1.29 -2.22
N LEU A 155 23.36 2.49 -2.63
CA LEU A 155 23.98 3.77 -2.24
C LEU A 155 23.55 4.23 -0.84
N ASN A 156 24.30 5.17 -0.27
CA ASN A 156 24.08 5.75 1.06
C ASN A 156 24.20 4.73 2.22
N GLU A 157 25.05 3.72 2.08
CA GLU A 157 25.29 2.74 3.13
C GLU A 157 26.70 2.83 3.73
N ALA A 158 26.75 2.62 5.04
CA ALA A 158 27.98 2.40 5.78
C ALA A 158 28.09 0.93 6.16
N VAL A 159 29.22 0.28 5.85
CA VAL A 159 29.44 -1.15 6.07
C VAL A 159 30.55 -1.35 7.11
N HIS A 160 30.27 -2.10 8.17
CA HIS A 160 31.18 -2.38 9.29
C HIS A 160 31.43 -3.87 9.40
N LEU A 161 32.67 -4.26 9.65
CA LEU A 161 33.05 -5.63 9.98
C LEU A 161 33.71 -5.64 11.36
N TRP A 162 33.10 -6.36 12.30
CA TRP A 162 33.59 -6.53 13.66
C TRP A 162 34.08 -7.96 13.87
N VAL A 163 35.01 -8.16 14.80
CA VAL A 163 35.48 -9.49 15.19
C VAL A 163 35.31 -9.74 16.68
N TYR A 164 34.91 -10.97 16.99
CA TYR A 164 34.72 -11.53 18.32
C TYR A 164 35.41 -12.90 18.37
N LYS A 165 35.90 -13.29 19.53
CA LYS A 165 36.46 -14.60 19.83
C LYS A 165 35.41 -15.69 19.72
N ASP A 166 34.23 -15.46 20.29
CA ASP A 166 33.09 -16.39 20.27
C ASP A 166 31.75 -15.65 20.48
N LEU A 167 30.64 -16.40 20.47
CA LEU A 167 29.30 -15.84 20.63
C LEU A 167 29.01 -15.30 22.03
N ASN A 168 29.69 -15.83 23.07
CA ASN A 168 29.49 -15.40 24.45
C ASN A 168 30.11 -14.02 24.66
N GLU A 169 31.34 -13.81 24.17
CA GLU A 169 31.99 -12.50 24.17
C GLU A 169 31.13 -11.44 23.44
N ARG A 170 30.53 -11.81 22.30
CA ARG A 170 29.60 -10.94 21.56
C ARG A 170 28.35 -10.59 22.39
N ALA A 171 27.79 -11.56 23.12
CA ALA A 171 26.60 -11.36 23.95
C ALA A 171 26.88 -10.48 25.18
N GLU A 172 28.01 -10.70 25.85
CA GLU A 172 28.47 -9.89 26.98
C GLU A 172 28.67 -8.42 26.59
N HIS A 173 29.26 -8.17 25.42
CA HIS A 173 29.44 -6.82 24.88
C HIS A 173 28.16 -6.18 24.34
N ALA A 174 27.11 -6.96 24.05
CA ALA A 174 25.79 -6.46 23.68
C ALA A 174 24.91 -6.12 24.91
N GLY A 175 25.09 -6.83 26.03
CA GLY A 175 24.30 -6.72 27.27
C GLY A 175 24.54 -5.47 28.12
N GLY A 176 25.58 -4.67 27.84
CA GLY A 176 25.90 -3.44 28.57
C GLY A 176 24.95 -2.25 28.35
N ARG A 177 23.88 -2.42 27.55
CA ARG A 177 22.82 -1.41 27.40
C ARG A 177 21.66 -1.72 28.36
N ALA A 178 21.84 -1.37 29.62
CA ALA A 178 20.70 -1.16 30.51
C ALA A 178 19.79 -0.08 29.87
N ARG A 179 18.56 -0.47 29.51
CA ARG A 179 17.49 0.50 29.25
C ARG A 179 17.17 1.18 30.59
N PRO A 180 17.27 2.50 30.72
CA PRO A 180 16.82 3.16 31.94
C PRO A 180 15.30 3.31 31.87
N ASP A 181 14.55 2.22 32.12
CA ASP A 181 13.21 2.30 32.76
C ASP A 181 12.52 0.95 33.08
N ALA A 182 13.27 -0.14 33.29
CA ALA A 182 12.66 -1.39 33.76
C ALA A 182 12.68 -1.47 35.29
N ARG A 183 11.91 -0.62 35.96
CA ARG A 183 11.55 -0.78 37.39
C ARG A 183 10.08 -0.48 37.65
N VAL A 184 9.18 -1.13 36.92
CA VAL A 184 7.77 -1.30 37.34
C VAL A 184 7.26 -2.61 36.74
N ALA A 185 7.71 -3.76 37.24
CA ALA A 185 7.12 -5.06 36.91
C ALA A 185 7.46 -6.13 37.96
N ASP A 186 7.32 -5.78 39.25
CA ASP A 186 7.46 -6.73 40.37
C ASP A 186 6.19 -6.75 41.26
N GLU A 187 5.01 -6.66 40.66
CA GLU A 187 3.74 -6.86 41.38
C GLU A 187 2.72 -7.66 40.54
N VAL A 188 3.01 -8.92 40.23
CA VAL A 188 1.97 -9.95 40.06
C VAL A 188 2.54 -11.30 40.52
N GLY A 189 1.91 -11.90 41.53
CA GLY A 189 2.29 -13.20 42.10
C GLY A 189 2.06 -14.39 41.15
N PRO A 190 2.50 -15.60 41.55
CA PRO A 190 2.72 -16.72 40.64
C PRO A 190 1.42 -17.42 40.25
N MET A 191 1.23 -17.68 38.95
CA MET A 191 0.27 -18.68 38.48
C MET A 191 0.97 -20.03 38.30
N ALA A 192 0.25 -21.07 38.74
CA ALA A 192 0.71 -22.43 38.97
C ALA A 192 0.91 -23.27 37.69
N ASP A 193 1.76 -24.29 37.87
CA ASP A 193 1.93 -25.54 37.12
C ASP A 193 2.10 -25.50 35.59
N ALA A 194 3.36 -25.66 35.18
CA ALA A 194 3.76 -26.09 33.83
C ALA A 194 4.50 -27.43 33.90
N GLU A 195 3.81 -28.51 34.29
CA GLU A 195 4.27 -29.88 34.05
C GLU A 195 3.50 -30.50 32.87
N ALA A 196 4.15 -30.48 31.69
CA ALA A 196 4.11 -31.51 30.64
C ALA A 196 4.83 -30.94 29.39
N ARG A 197 6.17 -30.96 29.38
CA ARG A 197 6.92 -30.74 28.13
C ARG A 197 6.77 -31.98 27.26
N HIS A 198 5.81 -31.96 26.33
CA HIS A 198 5.83 -32.87 25.19
C HIS A 198 7.09 -32.58 24.35
N VAL A 199 8.02 -33.52 24.34
CA VAL A 199 9.12 -33.53 23.37
C VAL A 199 8.53 -34.00 22.04
N ILE A 200 8.42 -33.08 21.09
CA ILE A 200 8.13 -33.39 19.70
C ILE A 200 9.50 -33.61 19.03
N GLU A 201 9.76 -34.81 18.52
CA GLU A 201 10.88 -35.05 17.61
C GLU A 201 10.70 -34.16 16.36
N ILE A 202 11.59 -33.19 16.18
CA ILE A 202 11.57 -32.29 15.03
C ILE A 202 12.23 -33.02 13.86
N GLY A 203 11.40 -33.64 13.01
CA GLY A 203 11.80 -34.01 11.66
C GLY A 203 12.15 -32.76 10.83
N TYR A 204 13.20 -32.86 10.01
CA TYR A 204 13.66 -31.82 9.08
C TYR A 204 12.55 -31.39 8.09
N GLY A 205 11.75 -30.39 8.46
CA GLY A 205 10.66 -29.84 7.65
C GLY A 205 10.15 -28.47 8.14
N GLY A 206 11.04 -27.55 8.50
CA GLY A 206 10.67 -26.21 9.02
C GLY A 206 10.72 -25.10 7.96
N ASN A 207 9.60 -24.37 7.81
CA ASN A 207 9.37 -23.31 6.82
C ASN A 207 10.31 -22.09 6.97
N GLU A 208 11.22 -21.88 6.00
CA GLU A 208 11.94 -20.61 5.85
C GLU A 208 10.96 -19.47 5.49
N ARG A 209 11.02 -18.36 6.24
CA ARG A 209 10.21 -17.18 5.99
C ARG A 209 10.93 -16.18 5.10
N LEU A 210 10.34 -15.83 3.96
CA LEU A 210 10.83 -14.79 3.05
C LEU A 210 10.03 -13.51 3.25
N VAL A 211 10.71 -12.38 3.44
CA VAL A 211 10.06 -11.06 3.42
C VAL A 211 10.15 -10.49 2.01
N MET A 212 9.01 -10.28 1.36
CA MET A 212 8.89 -9.71 0.03
C MET A 212 8.19 -8.36 0.08
N ASN A 213 8.72 -7.39 -0.67
CA ASN A 213 8.18 -6.04 -0.71
C ASN A 213 7.38 -5.83 -2.00
N MET A 214 6.08 -5.54 -1.87
CA MET A 214 5.19 -5.22 -2.99
C MET A 214 4.82 -3.73 -2.92
N GLY A 215 5.45 -2.91 -3.78
CA GLY A 215 5.29 -1.45 -3.80
C GLY A 215 6.52 -0.68 -3.25
N PRO A 216 6.47 0.67 -3.19
CA PRO A 216 5.32 1.55 -3.44
C PRO A 216 4.97 1.70 -4.93
N GLN A 217 5.86 1.28 -5.83
CA GLN A 217 5.64 1.28 -7.28
C GLN A 217 5.32 -0.15 -7.73
N HIS A 218 4.03 -0.44 -7.92
CA HIS A 218 3.56 -1.72 -8.47
C HIS A 218 2.24 -1.47 -9.23
N PRO A 219 2.02 -2.06 -10.42
CA PRO A 219 0.80 -1.84 -11.19
C PRO A 219 -0.49 -2.10 -10.41
N SER A 220 -0.55 -3.22 -9.68
CA SER A 220 -1.72 -3.63 -8.88
C SER A 220 -1.86 -2.94 -7.52
N ALA A 221 -1.01 -1.94 -7.23
CA ALA A 221 -1.18 -1.11 -6.04
C ALA A 221 -2.10 0.10 -6.31
N HIS A 222 -2.49 0.38 -7.56
CA HIS A 222 -3.39 1.48 -7.97
C HIS A 222 -3.16 2.81 -7.24
N GLY A 223 -1.89 3.20 -7.16
CA GLY A 223 -1.45 4.36 -6.39
C GLY A 223 -0.09 4.12 -5.77
N VAL A 224 0.14 4.72 -4.60
CA VAL A 224 1.39 4.59 -3.84
C VAL A 224 1.12 3.84 -2.54
N PHE A 225 1.25 2.52 -2.60
CA PHE A 225 1.02 1.64 -1.47
C PHE A 225 2.08 0.56 -1.41
N ARG A 226 2.53 0.24 -0.19
CA ARG A 226 3.58 -0.74 0.04
C ARG A 226 3.08 -1.80 1.00
N ALA A 227 2.87 -3.01 0.50
CA ALA A 227 2.64 -4.21 1.31
C ALA A 227 3.96 -4.94 1.53
N ILE A 228 4.36 -5.11 2.79
CA ILE A 228 5.48 -5.96 3.17
C ILE A 228 4.90 -7.33 3.52
N LEU A 229 5.09 -8.31 2.63
CA LEU A 229 4.56 -9.65 2.77
C LEU A 229 5.60 -10.55 3.43
N THR A 230 5.22 -11.26 4.49
CA THR A 230 6.00 -12.37 5.02
C THR A 230 5.43 -13.65 4.44
N LEU A 231 6.28 -14.45 3.79
CA LEU A 231 5.91 -15.64 3.02
C LEU A 231 6.53 -16.89 3.62
N GLU A 232 5.81 -18.00 3.63
CA GLU A 232 6.34 -19.35 3.80
C GLU A 232 6.12 -20.10 2.48
N GLY A 233 7.18 -20.26 1.69
CA GLY A 233 7.07 -20.64 0.28
C GLY A 233 6.28 -19.60 -0.52
N GLU A 234 5.17 -20.01 -1.11
CA GLU A 234 4.25 -19.11 -1.85
C GLU A 234 3.09 -18.58 -1.01
N THR A 235 2.92 -19.07 0.21
CA THR A 235 1.80 -18.73 1.08
C THR A 235 2.17 -17.52 1.93
N VAL A 236 1.31 -16.51 1.96
CA VAL A 236 1.48 -15.33 2.82
C VAL A 236 1.09 -15.69 4.25
N VAL A 237 1.98 -15.42 5.21
CA VAL A 237 1.72 -15.65 6.64
C VAL A 237 1.47 -14.35 7.41
N ALA A 238 1.96 -13.22 6.91
CA ALA A 238 1.68 -11.90 7.48
C ALA A 238 1.82 -10.81 6.41
N VAL A 239 1.18 -9.67 6.62
CA VAL A 239 1.31 -8.48 5.79
C VAL A 239 1.35 -7.21 6.64
N ASP A 240 2.34 -6.37 6.39
CA ASP A 240 2.37 -5.00 6.92
C ASP A 240 1.99 -4.02 5.80
N ALA A 241 0.85 -3.36 5.97
CA ALA A 241 0.33 -2.35 5.06
C ALA A 241 0.95 -0.97 5.38
N VAL A 242 1.94 -0.54 4.60
CA VAL A 242 2.59 0.77 4.78
C VAL A 242 1.91 1.82 3.90
N ILE A 243 1.32 2.80 4.57
CA ILE A 243 0.57 3.93 4.00
C ILE A 243 1.27 5.27 4.27
N GLY A 244 0.72 6.39 3.80
CA GLY A 244 1.22 7.75 4.05
C GLY A 244 2.02 8.36 2.89
N TYR A 245 2.25 7.61 1.80
CA TYR A 245 3.00 8.10 0.64
C TYR A 245 2.28 9.24 -0.10
N LEU A 246 0.95 9.34 0.02
CA LEU A 246 0.15 10.41 -0.58
C LEU A 246 -0.40 11.41 0.45
N HIS A 247 0.13 11.39 1.69
CA HIS A 247 -0.32 12.26 2.76
C HIS A 247 0.04 13.72 2.45
N ARG A 248 -0.98 14.57 2.32
CA ARG A 248 -0.87 15.98 1.94
C ARG A 248 -1.45 16.94 2.98
N CYS A 249 -1.68 16.44 4.19
CA CYS A 249 -2.22 17.20 5.31
C CYS A 249 -3.55 17.92 4.96
N HIS A 250 -4.48 17.23 4.29
CA HIS A 250 -5.77 17.79 3.86
C HIS A 250 -6.57 18.35 5.04
N GLU A 251 -6.50 17.69 6.19
CA GLU A 251 -7.15 18.12 7.43
C GLU A 251 -6.52 19.40 7.98
N LYS A 252 -5.18 19.54 7.89
CA LYS A 252 -4.48 20.76 8.31
C LYS A 252 -4.72 21.92 7.36
N LEU A 253 -4.79 21.65 6.06
CA LEU A 253 -5.14 22.65 5.05
C LEU A 253 -6.55 23.21 5.29
N ALA A 254 -7.48 22.39 5.78
CA ALA A 254 -8.83 22.82 6.13
C ALA A 254 -8.82 24.02 7.10
N GLU A 255 -7.95 23.97 8.11
CA GLU A 255 -7.84 25.01 9.16
C GLU A 255 -7.38 26.37 8.60
N THR A 256 -6.76 26.39 7.41
CA THR A 256 -6.27 27.63 6.78
C THR A 256 -7.21 28.19 5.72
N LEU A 257 -8.05 27.32 5.12
CA LEU A 257 -8.99 27.65 4.05
C LEU A 257 -10.37 28.00 4.60
N THR A 258 -11.11 28.83 3.86
CA THR A 258 -12.51 29.13 4.20
C THR A 258 -13.44 27.98 3.84
N TYR A 259 -14.65 27.98 4.42
CA TYR A 259 -15.69 26.99 4.09
C TYR A 259 -16.05 26.93 2.61
N VAL A 260 -15.83 28.01 1.86
CA VAL A 260 -16.11 28.11 0.43
C VAL A 260 -14.96 27.54 -0.42
N GLN A 261 -13.72 27.65 0.06
CA GLN A 261 -12.52 27.20 -0.65
C GLN A 261 -12.28 25.70 -0.48
N TYR A 262 -12.54 25.17 0.71
CA TYR A 262 -12.21 23.78 1.04
C TYR A 262 -12.88 22.69 0.19
N PRO A 263 -14.11 22.85 -0.37
CA PRO A 263 -14.70 21.83 -1.24
C PRO A 263 -13.79 21.38 -2.40
N SER A 264 -12.96 22.28 -2.94
CA SER A 264 -11.97 21.96 -3.99
C SER A 264 -10.80 21.07 -3.53
N ILE A 265 -10.60 20.97 -2.22
CA ILE A 265 -9.64 20.05 -1.58
C ILE A 265 -10.36 18.77 -1.18
N ALA A 266 -11.58 18.85 -0.64
CA ALA A 266 -12.42 17.69 -0.33
C ALA A 266 -12.62 16.79 -1.56
N SER A 267 -12.80 17.38 -2.75
CA SER A 267 -12.90 16.65 -4.01
C SER A 267 -11.66 15.84 -4.38
N LYS A 268 -10.50 16.15 -3.77
CA LYS A 268 -9.22 15.44 -3.99
C LYS A 268 -8.98 14.33 -2.97
N THR A 269 -9.86 14.19 -1.98
CA THR A 269 -9.81 13.10 -1.00
C THR A 269 -10.13 11.79 -1.71
N ASP A 270 -11.30 11.64 -2.30
CA ASP A 270 -11.57 10.56 -3.25
C ASP A 270 -11.62 11.16 -4.67
N TYR A 271 -10.53 11.04 -5.43
CA TYR A 271 -10.46 11.58 -6.79
C TYR A 271 -11.32 10.80 -7.79
N VAL A 272 -11.83 9.63 -7.43
CA VAL A 272 -12.73 8.83 -8.27
C VAL A 272 -14.18 9.24 -7.99
N SER A 273 -14.53 9.46 -6.72
CA SER A 273 -15.85 9.93 -6.27
C SER A 273 -15.82 11.38 -5.71
N ALA A 274 -15.22 12.29 -6.48
CA ALA A 274 -14.96 13.67 -6.06
C ALA A 274 -16.19 14.46 -5.53
N MET A 275 -17.33 14.41 -6.22
CA MET A 275 -18.56 15.10 -5.84
C MET A 275 -19.20 14.48 -4.59
N THR A 276 -19.04 13.17 -4.38
CA THR A 276 -19.49 12.51 -3.15
C THR A 276 -18.66 12.98 -1.94
N ALA A 277 -17.35 13.15 -2.13
CA ALA A 277 -16.48 13.71 -1.09
C ALA A 277 -16.80 15.18 -0.81
N GLU A 278 -17.07 15.97 -1.84
CA GLU A 278 -17.60 17.33 -1.68
C GLU A 278 -18.91 17.33 -0.89
N LEU A 279 -19.84 16.42 -1.21
CA LEU A 279 -21.14 16.30 -0.55
C LEU A 279 -20.99 16.02 0.96
N ALA A 280 -20.14 15.07 1.33
CA ALA A 280 -19.88 14.73 2.73
C ALA A 280 -19.38 15.95 3.53
N TYR A 281 -18.48 16.75 2.93
CA TYR A 281 -18.01 17.98 3.55
C TYR A 281 -19.12 19.04 3.66
N VAL A 282 -19.79 19.39 2.57
CA VAL A 282 -20.80 20.47 2.61
C VAL A 282 -21.97 20.09 3.50
N ALA A 283 -22.36 18.82 3.55
CA ALA A 283 -23.45 18.35 4.40
C ALA A 283 -23.07 18.42 5.90
N ALA A 284 -21.79 18.20 6.27
CA ALA A 284 -21.32 18.43 7.64
C ALA A 284 -21.37 19.92 7.99
N VAL A 285 -20.91 20.79 7.09
CA VAL A 285 -20.95 22.25 7.29
C VAL A 285 -22.39 22.78 7.37
N GLU A 286 -23.30 22.27 6.53
CA GLU A 286 -24.72 22.62 6.54
C GLU A 286 -25.42 22.20 7.83
N LYS A 287 -25.06 21.02 8.37
CA LYS A 287 -25.58 20.51 9.64
C LYS A 287 -25.16 21.40 10.82
N VAL A 288 -23.88 21.76 10.91
CA VAL A 288 -23.37 22.69 11.94
C VAL A 288 -23.97 24.09 11.76
N GLY A 289 -24.09 24.54 10.51
CA GLY A 289 -24.64 25.84 10.16
C GLY A 289 -26.16 25.96 10.26
N GLN A 290 -26.88 24.85 10.48
CA GLN A 290 -28.34 24.75 10.39
C GLN A 290 -28.88 25.37 9.09
N ILE A 291 -28.19 25.11 7.97
CA ILE A 291 -28.50 25.69 6.67
C ILE A 291 -29.43 24.75 5.91
N GLY A 292 -30.65 25.21 5.64
CA GLY A 292 -31.59 24.49 4.78
C GLY A 292 -31.11 24.41 3.33
N VAL A 293 -31.31 23.27 2.69
CA VAL A 293 -30.98 23.02 1.28
C VAL A 293 -32.28 22.84 0.49
N PRO A 294 -32.49 23.56 -0.63
CA PRO A 294 -33.71 23.41 -1.42
C PRO A 294 -33.92 21.99 -1.98
N LYS A 295 -35.17 21.56 -2.14
CA LYS A 295 -35.53 20.21 -2.61
C LYS A 295 -34.91 19.87 -3.98
N ARG A 296 -34.93 20.82 -4.93
CA ARG A 296 -34.27 20.64 -6.25
C ARG A 296 -32.77 20.37 -6.10
N ALA A 297 -32.09 21.13 -5.25
CA ALA A 297 -30.66 20.95 -4.99
C ALA A 297 -30.38 19.58 -4.36
N GLN A 298 -31.23 19.10 -3.46
CA GLN A 298 -31.11 17.76 -2.87
C GLN A 298 -31.21 16.66 -3.95
N TYR A 299 -32.17 16.75 -4.87
CA TYR A 299 -32.31 15.80 -5.98
C TYR A 299 -31.10 15.84 -6.92
N LEU A 300 -30.59 17.03 -7.24
CA LEU A 300 -29.39 17.18 -8.05
C LEU A 300 -28.15 16.55 -7.39
N ARG A 301 -28.03 16.63 -6.05
CA ARG A 301 -26.96 15.95 -5.30
C ARG A 301 -27.05 14.44 -5.42
N VAL A 302 -28.26 13.87 -5.32
CA VAL A 302 -28.50 12.43 -5.51
C VAL A 302 -28.13 12.01 -6.93
N LEU A 303 -28.59 12.76 -7.94
CA LEU A 303 -28.29 12.49 -9.34
C LEU A 303 -26.79 12.38 -9.62
N VAL A 304 -26.01 13.37 -9.19
CA VAL A 304 -24.55 13.36 -9.44
C VAL A 304 -23.82 12.33 -8.58
N ALA A 305 -24.29 12.06 -7.36
CA ALA A 305 -23.69 11.05 -6.49
C ALA A 305 -23.87 9.64 -7.08
N GLU A 306 -25.05 9.31 -7.61
CA GLU A 306 -25.29 8.00 -8.21
C GLU A 306 -24.62 7.86 -9.58
N LEU A 307 -24.54 8.91 -10.39
CA LEU A 307 -23.69 8.91 -11.59
C LEU A 307 -22.20 8.71 -11.25
N GLN A 308 -21.72 9.34 -10.17
CA GLN A 308 -20.35 9.09 -9.70
C GLN A 308 -20.16 7.66 -9.21
N ARG A 309 -21.16 7.08 -8.54
CA ARG A 309 -21.11 5.67 -8.12
C ARG A 309 -20.92 4.75 -9.30
N ILE A 310 -21.70 4.94 -10.37
CA ILE A 310 -21.56 4.17 -11.63
C ILE A 310 -20.16 4.37 -12.23
N ALA A 311 -19.71 5.62 -12.41
CA ALA A 311 -18.38 5.90 -12.96
C ALA A 311 -17.24 5.31 -12.11
N SER A 312 -17.41 5.29 -10.79
CA SER A 312 -16.44 4.76 -9.84
C SER A 312 -16.38 3.23 -9.87
N HIS A 313 -17.54 2.56 -9.94
CA HIS A 313 -17.60 1.11 -10.10
C HIS A 313 -17.06 0.66 -11.47
N CYS A 314 -17.24 1.45 -12.54
CA CYS A 314 -16.61 1.15 -13.84
C CYS A 314 -15.10 1.12 -13.73
N LEU A 315 -14.50 2.14 -13.07
CA LEU A 315 -13.05 2.15 -12.86
C LEU A 315 -12.61 0.95 -12.05
N TRP A 316 -13.29 0.67 -10.93
CA TRP A 316 -12.98 -0.46 -10.06
C TRP A 316 -13.06 -1.80 -10.80
N LEU A 317 -14.16 -2.08 -11.50
CA LEU A 317 -14.36 -3.34 -12.21
C LEU A 317 -13.29 -3.53 -13.28
N GLY A 318 -13.01 -2.47 -14.04
CA GLY A 318 -11.99 -2.46 -15.07
C GLY A 318 -10.60 -2.74 -14.51
N THR A 319 -10.16 -1.98 -13.50
CA THR A 319 -8.82 -2.12 -12.93
C THR A 319 -8.64 -3.44 -12.19
N TRP A 320 -9.67 -3.92 -11.51
CA TRP A 320 -9.63 -5.19 -10.80
C TRP A 320 -9.54 -6.38 -11.75
N CYS A 321 -10.28 -6.35 -12.87
CA CYS A 321 -10.14 -7.36 -13.92
C CYS A 321 -8.77 -7.29 -14.60
N LEU A 322 -8.24 -6.09 -14.86
CA LEU A 322 -6.90 -5.91 -15.42
C LEU A 322 -5.81 -6.50 -14.53
N ASP A 323 -5.92 -6.30 -13.22
CA ASP A 323 -4.99 -6.83 -12.23
C ASP A 323 -4.97 -8.36 -12.17
N MET A 324 -6.14 -8.99 -12.27
CA MET A 324 -6.24 -10.45 -12.21
C MET A 324 -5.92 -11.12 -13.54
N GLY A 325 -6.31 -10.50 -14.66
CA GLY A 325 -6.22 -11.07 -16.01
C GLY A 325 -5.02 -10.59 -16.84
N GLY A 326 -4.27 -9.60 -16.36
CA GLY A 326 -3.09 -9.04 -17.02
C GLY A 326 -3.40 -8.20 -18.27
N ALA A 327 -2.41 -7.43 -18.72
CA ALA A 327 -2.54 -6.50 -19.84
C ALA A 327 -2.74 -7.16 -21.22
N LEU A 328 -2.42 -8.46 -21.34
CA LEU A 328 -2.55 -9.23 -22.58
C LEU A 328 -3.65 -10.31 -22.51
N GLY A 329 -4.39 -10.39 -21.41
CA GLY A 329 -5.47 -11.36 -21.20
C GLY A 329 -6.86 -10.73 -21.23
N GLY A 330 -7.89 -11.55 -20.96
CA GLY A 330 -9.30 -11.10 -20.98
C GLY A 330 -9.63 -9.96 -20.01
N GLY A 331 -8.79 -9.74 -18.99
CA GLY A 331 -8.93 -8.61 -18.06
C GLY A 331 -8.76 -7.24 -18.74
N ALA A 332 -7.90 -7.13 -19.75
CA ALA A 332 -7.71 -5.90 -20.51
C ALA A 332 -8.94 -5.51 -21.33
N THR A 333 -9.70 -6.49 -21.82
CA THR A 333 -10.95 -6.24 -22.56
C THR A 333 -12.00 -5.58 -21.67
N ILE A 334 -12.25 -6.14 -20.48
CA ILE A 334 -13.19 -5.56 -19.50
C ILE A 334 -12.72 -4.17 -19.06
N PHE A 335 -11.42 -3.96 -18.86
CA PHE A 335 -10.87 -2.64 -18.55
C PHE A 335 -11.21 -1.60 -19.64
N LEU A 336 -10.91 -1.90 -20.91
CA LEU A 336 -11.18 -0.97 -22.02
C LEU A 336 -12.68 -0.71 -22.18
N TYR A 337 -13.51 -1.72 -21.98
CA TYR A 337 -14.96 -1.58 -22.01
C TYR A 337 -15.40 -0.67 -20.87
N ALA A 338 -15.13 -1.01 -19.60
CA ALA A 338 -15.56 -0.20 -18.46
C ALA A 338 -15.06 1.26 -18.52
N ILE A 339 -13.86 1.51 -19.06
CA ILE A 339 -13.36 2.87 -19.30
C ILE A 339 -14.22 3.59 -20.36
N ARG A 340 -14.63 2.93 -21.44
CA ARG A 340 -15.56 3.50 -22.44
C ARG A 340 -16.87 3.98 -21.80
N GLU A 341 -17.54 3.17 -21.00
CA GLU A 341 -18.78 3.63 -20.32
C GLU A 341 -18.50 4.70 -19.28
N ARG A 342 -17.36 4.61 -18.58
CA ARG A 342 -16.95 5.67 -17.66
C ARG A 342 -16.82 7.01 -18.38
N GLU A 343 -16.17 7.05 -19.54
CA GLU A 343 -16.02 8.29 -20.33
C GLU A 343 -17.38 8.89 -20.74
N LEU A 344 -18.38 8.06 -21.08
CA LEU A 344 -19.74 8.57 -21.38
C LEU A 344 -20.37 9.30 -20.20
N ILE A 345 -20.10 8.86 -18.98
CA ILE A 345 -20.58 9.53 -17.76
C ILE A 345 -19.75 10.80 -17.49
N LEU A 346 -18.44 10.77 -17.72
CA LEU A 346 -17.60 11.96 -17.59
C LEU A 346 -18.01 13.06 -18.57
N ASP A 347 -18.45 12.71 -19.77
CA ASP A 347 -18.98 13.68 -20.74
C ASP A 347 -20.24 14.38 -20.22
N LEU A 348 -21.08 13.69 -19.44
CA LEU A 348 -22.24 14.30 -18.76
C LEU A 348 -21.77 15.28 -17.68
N PHE A 349 -20.72 14.95 -16.94
CA PHE A 349 -20.15 15.84 -15.93
C PHE A 349 -19.46 17.06 -16.55
N GLU A 350 -18.73 16.88 -17.65
CA GLU A 350 -18.14 17.99 -18.39
C GLU A 350 -19.22 18.93 -18.92
N ALA A 351 -20.31 18.38 -19.48
CA ALA A 351 -21.44 19.19 -19.91
C ALA A 351 -22.13 19.96 -18.76
N LEU A 352 -22.05 19.44 -17.52
CA LEU A 352 -22.67 20.04 -16.34
C LEU A 352 -21.79 21.09 -15.66
N THR A 353 -20.48 20.83 -15.51
CA THR A 353 -19.57 21.66 -14.70
C THR A 353 -18.39 22.23 -15.47
N GLY A 354 -18.14 21.79 -16.71
CA GLY A 354 -16.97 22.15 -17.51
C GLY A 354 -15.67 21.45 -17.10
N ALA A 355 -15.72 20.43 -16.23
CA ALA A 355 -14.55 19.70 -15.75
C ALA A 355 -14.78 18.18 -15.83
N ARG A 356 -13.68 17.41 -15.94
CA ARG A 356 -13.71 15.94 -16.11
C ARG A 356 -13.31 15.11 -14.89
N LEU A 357 -12.85 15.75 -13.80
CA LEU A 357 -12.36 15.03 -12.61
C LEU A 357 -12.66 15.76 -11.30
N LEU A 358 -12.30 17.04 -11.21
CA LEU A 358 -12.55 17.88 -10.04
C LEU A 358 -13.63 18.90 -10.41
N TYR A 359 -14.86 18.58 -10.06
CA TYR A 359 -16.05 19.24 -10.63
C TYR A 359 -16.45 20.52 -9.90
N GLY A 360 -16.22 20.61 -8.59
CA GLY A 360 -16.61 21.78 -7.80
C GLY A 360 -18.12 22.04 -7.88
N PHE A 361 -18.93 20.97 -7.90
CA PHE A 361 -20.37 21.04 -8.13
C PHE A 361 -21.12 21.53 -6.89
N HIS A 362 -20.66 21.09 -5.71
CA HIS A 362 -21.32 21.41 -4.45
C HIS A 362 -20.91 22.77 -3.89
N GLN A 363 -21.83 23.39 -3.17
CA GLN A 363 -21.56 24.55 -2.33
C GLN A 363 -22.40 24.47 -1.05
N VAL A 364 -21.96 25.17 -0.01
CA VAL A 364 -22.71 25.27 1.24
C VAL A 364 -24.06 25.96 0.99
N GLY A 365 -25.15 25.22 1.16
CA GLY A 365 -26.53 25.65 0.90
C GLY A 365 -27.14 25.12 -0.40
N GLY A 366 -26.44 24.29 -1.18
CA GLY A 366 -26.99 23.69 -2.40
C GLY A 366 -25.96 23.23 -3.42
N VAL A 367 -26.21 23.53 -4.69
CA VAL A 367 -25.34 23.22 -5.83
C VAL A 367 -25.04 24.48 -6.63
N ARG A 368 -23.98 24.46 -7.45
CA ARG A 368 -23.56 25.62 -8.25
C ARG A 368 -24.19 25.68 -9.63
N TYR A 369 -24.49 24.52 -10.22
CA TYR A 369 -24.95 24.40 -11.59
C TYR A 369 -26.31 23.70 -11.60
N ASP A 370 -27.21 24.17 -12.48
CA ASP A 370 -28.44 23.45 -12.82
C ASP A 370 -28.21 22.65 -14.12
N LEU A 371 -29.12 21.73 -14.43
CA LEU A 371 -29.03 20.88 -15.61
C LEU A 371 -29.21 21.72 -16.91
N PRO A 372 -28.28 21.61 -17.87
CA PRO A 372 -28.43 22.23 -19.18
C PRO A 372 -29.64 21.69 -19.96
N ALA A 373 -30.11 22.46 -20.95
CA ALA A 373 -31.18 22.02 -21.84
C ALA A 373 -30.78 20.73 -22.59
N GLY A 374 -31.70 19.76 -22.66
CA GLY A 374 -31.44 18.45 -23.30
C GLY A 374 -30.54 17.50 -22.50
N TRP A 375 -29.93 17.95 -21.39
CA TRP A 375 -29.07 17.12 -20.55
C TRP A 375 -29.81 15.93 -19.92
N PRO A 376 -31.05 16.07 -19.38
CA PRO A 376 -31.78 14.93 -18.80
C PRO A 376 -31.99 13.78 -19.78
N GLU A 377 -32.33 14.09 -21.03
CA GLU A 377 -32.56 13.09 -22.07
C GLU A 377 -31.26 12.37 -22.43
N ARG A 378 -30.17 13.12 -22.61
CA ARG A 378 -28.85 12.53 -22.83
C ARG A 378 -28.41 11.64 -21.66
N CYS A 379 -28.70 12.05 -20.43
CA CYS A 379 -28.40 11.26 -19.23
C CYS A 379 -29.14 9.92 -19.24
N ARG A 380 -30.44 9.91 -19.58
CA ARG A 380 -31.24 8.67 -19.73
C ARG A 380 -30.63 7.74 -20.76
N GLN A 381 -30.34 8.25 -21.96
CA GLN A 381 -29.74 7.46 -23.03
C GLN A 381 -28.39 6.86 -22.63
N THR A 382 -27.57 7.62 -21.91
CA THR A 382 -26.29 7.12 -21.38
C THR A 382 -26.51 6.01 -20.37
N VAL A 383 -27.35 6.19 -19.34
CA VAL A 383 -27.54 5.14 -18.32
C VAL A 383 -28.22 3.90 -18.87
N ASP A 384 -29.11 4.03 -19.85
CA ASP A 384 -29.74 2.90 -20.54
C ASP A 384 -28.75 2.12 -21.43
N LEU A 385 -27.77 2.80 -22.00
CA LEU A 385 -26.67 2.14 -22.70
C LEU A 385 -25.77 1.39 -21.70
N VAL A 386 -25.41 2.02 -20.59
CA VAL A 386 -24.59 1.38 -19.54
C VAL A 386 -25.30 0.14 -19.00
N ASP A 387 -26.60 0.24 -18.66
CA ASP A 387 -27.42 -0.87 -18.14
C ASP A 387 -27.34 -2.10 -19.05
N ARG A 388 -27.53 -1.92 -20.36
CA ARG A 388 -27.43 -3.01 -21.35
C ARG A 388 -26.01 -3.60 -21.45
N ARG A 389 -24.97 -2.80 -21.25
CA ARG A 389 -23.57 -3.28 -21.30
C ARG A 389 -23.17 -4.04 -20.05
N LEU A 390 -23.80 -3.78 -18.90
CA LEU A 390 -23.55 -4.55 -17.68
C LEU A 390 -23.91 -6.02 -17.87
N ASP A 391 -24.96 -6.33 -18.63
CA ASP A 391 -25.33 -7.72 -18.95
C ASP A 391 -24.23 -8.43 -19.75
N GLU A 392 -23.55 -7.73 -20.66
CA GLU A 392 -22.39 -8.26 -21.38
C GLU A 392 -21.23 -8.54 -20.42
N TYR A 393 -21.01 -7.69 -19.40
CA TYR A 393 -19.92 -7.87 -18.43
C TYR A 393 -20.18 -9.03 -17.48
N GLU A 394 -21.42 -9.20 -17.03
CA GLU A 394 -21.80 -10.38 -16.25
C GLU A 394 -21.66 -11.65 -17.09
N ALA A 395 -22.14 -11.67 -18.34
CA ALA A 395 -21.96 -12.83 -19.20
C ALA A 395 -20.48 -13.20 -19.41
N MET A 396 -19.59 -12.21 -19.50
CA MET A 396 -18.14 -12.42 -19.63
C MET A 396 -17.46 -12.89 -18.33
N LEU A 397 -17.97 -12.49 -17.16
CA LEU A 397 -17.31 -12.71 -15.87
C LEU A 397 -17.94 -13.85 -15.06
N ASP A 398 -19.27 -13.90 -14.98
CA ASP A 398 -19.99 -14.88 -14.18
C ASP A 398 -19.76 -16.29 -14.69
N ASP A 399 -19.75 -16.54 -16.00
CA ASP A 399 -19.53 -17.88 -16.56
C ASP A 399 -18.03 -18.24 -16.71
N ASN A 400 -17.14 -17.32 -16.36
CA ASN A 400 -15.71 -17.53 -16.50
C ASN A 400 -15.14 -18.33 -15.31
N ALA A 401 -14.73 -19.56 -15.57
CA ALA A 401 -14.14 -20.45 -14.56
C ALA A 401 -12.89 -19.86 -13.89
N PHE A 402 -12.03 -19.14 -14.62
CA PHE A 402 -10.84 -18.50 -14.04
C PHE A 402 -11.22 -17.36 -13.10
N PHE A 403 -12.23 -16.57 -13.45
CA PHE A 403 -12.73 -15.51 -12.59
C PHE A 403 -13.29 -16.08 -11.29
N ARG A 404 -14.11 -17.14 -11.35
CA ARG A 404 -14.65 -17.82 -10.16
C ARG A 404 -13.54 -18.38 -9.27
N VAL A 405 -12.57 -19.11 -9.83
CA VAL A 405 -11.46 -19.69 -9.04
C VAL A 405 -10.62 -18.62 -8.34
N ARG A 406 -10.49 -17.42 -8.91
CA ARG A 406 -9.71 -16.32 -8.34
C ARG A 406 -10.48 -15.43 -7.36
N THR A 407 -11.78 -15.62 -7.23
CA THR A 407 -12.66 -14.73 -6.44
C THR A 407 -13.51 -15.46 -5.41
N GLN A 408 -13.96 -16.68 -5.69
CA GLN A 408 -14.76 -17.49 -4.78
C GLN A 408 -13.87 -18.12 -3.71
N GLY A 409 -14.23 -17.94 -2.44
CA GLY A 409 -13.45 -18.40 -1.29
C GLY A 409 -12.14 -17.65 -1.04
N VAL A 410 -11.87 -16.57 -1.80
CA VAL A 410 -10.65 -15.77 -1.68
C VAL A 410 -10.93 -14.50 -0.87
N GLY A 411 -10.11 -14.24 0.16
CA GLY A 411 -10.23 -13.05 1.01
C GLY A 411 -11.58 -12.96 1.73
N VAL A 412 -11.98 -14.05 2.38
CA VAL A 412 -13.23 -14.19 3.13
C VAL A 412 -13.22 -13.29 4.36
N ILE A 413 -14.23 -12.44 4.50
CA ILE A 413 -14.48 -11.60 5.67
C ILE A 413 -15.74 -12.15 6.36
N SER A 414 -15.60 -12.65 7.60
CA SER A 414 -16.77 -13.05 8.39
C SER A 414 -17.58 -11.83 8.83
N ARG A 415 -18.85 -12.05 9.18
CA ARG A 415 -19.74 -11.00 9.68
C ARG A 415 -19.19 -10.32 10.92
N GLU A 416 -18.65 -11.10 11.84
CA GLU A 416 -18.08 -10.65 13.12
C GLU A 416 -16.84 -9.79 12.87
N LEU A 417 -15.92 -10.29 12.04
CA LEU A 417 -14.71 -9.56 11.67
C LEU A 417 -15.03 -8.25 10.94
N ALA A 418 -16.04 -8.25 10.06
CA ALA A 418 -16.48 -7.04 9.36
C ALA A 418 -16.95 -5.95 10.35
N LEU A 419 -17.71 -6.35 11.39
CA LEU A 419 -18.21 -5.44 12.42
C LEU A 419 -17.07 -4.96 13.34
N ASP A 420 -16.20 -5.86 13.78
CA ASP A 420 -15.10 -5.55 14.71
C ASP A 420 -14.08 -4.58 14.11
N VAL A 421 -13.71 -4.78 12.84
CA VAL A 421 -12.78 -3.89 12.12
C VAL A 421 -13.46 -2.60 11.67
N GLY A 422 -14.79 -2.60 11.55
CA GLY A 422 -15.56 -1.45 11.11
C GLY A 422 -15.44 -1.16 9.61
N VAL A 423 -15.35 -2.22 8.79
CA VAL A 423 -15.40 -2.09 7.31
C VAL A 423 -16.78 -1.60 6.88
N CYS A 424 -16.88 -1.00 5.70
CA CYS A 424 -18.13 -0.38 5.24
C CYS A 424 -18.38 -0.61 3.75
N GLY A 425 -19.56 -0.18 3.29
CA GLY A 425 -19.90 -0.23 1.87
C GLY A 425 -20.05 -1.65 1.34
N PRO A 426 -19.52 -1.93 0.13
CA PRO A 426 -19.62 -3.25 -0.47
C PRO A 426 -18.98 -4.38 0.35
N LEU A 427 -17.99 -4.09 1.21
CA LEU A 427 -17.33 -5.10 2.04
C LEU A 427 -18.27 -5.62 3.12
N ILE A 428 -18.91 -4.72 3.88
CA ILE A 428 -19.81 -5.12 4.97
C ILE A 428 -21.08 -5.80 4.43
N ARG A 429 -21.57 -5.33 3.28
CA ARG A 429 -22.70 -5.92 2.55
C ARG A 429 -22.36 -7.29 1.95
N GLY A 430 -21.10 -7.50 1.54
CA GLY A 430 -20.60 -8.80 1.07
C GLY A 430 -20.48 -9.86 2.19
N SER A 431 -20.42 -9.42 3.44
CA SER A 431 -20.27 -10.26 4.65
C SER A 431 -21.58 -10.47 5.43
N GLY A 432 -22.73 -10.24 4.81
CA GLY A 432 -24.03 -10.54 5.39
C GLY A 432 -24.63 -9.46 6.28
N VAL A 433 -24.11 -8.22 6.25
CA VAL A 433 -24.65 -7.10 7.01
C VAL A 433 -25.38 -6.13 6.09
N ALA A 434 -26.70 -6.05 6.24
CA ALA A 434 -27.57 -5.13 5.51
C ALA A 434 -27.46 -3.70 6.06
N TYR A 435 -26.34 -3.03 5.81
CA TYR A 435 -26.10 -1.65 6.25
C TYR A 435 -25.76 -0.75 5.06
N ASP A 436 -26.50 0.35 4.92
CA ASP A 436 -26.31 1.40 3.92
C ASP A 436 -26.82 2.73 4.47
N VAL A 437 -25.95 3.75 4.49
CA VAL A 437 -26.26 5.07 5.09
C VAL A 437 -27.45 5.73 4.40
N ARG A 438 -27.68 5.48 3.11
CA ARG A 438 -28.80 6.07 2.34
C ARG A 438 -30.16 5.60 2.84
N ARG A 439 -30.22 4.43 3.49
CA ARG A 439 -31.44 3.89 4.12
C ARG A 439 -31.47 4.10 5.63
N THR A 440 -30.34 3.95 6.33
CA THR A 440 -30.30 4.03 7.80
C THR A 440 -30.35 5.47 8.32
N GLU A 441 -29.65 6.40 7.68
CA GLU A 441 -29.68 7.85 7.99
C GLU A 441 -29.85 8.64 6.68
N PRO A 442 -31.04 8.63 6.06
CA PRO A 442 -31.25 9.23 4.75
C PRO A 442 -30.92 10.73 4.72
N TYR A 443 -30.09 11.15 3.76
CA TYR A 443 -29.71 12.53 3.51
C TYR A 443 -30.15 12.98 2.12
N SER A 444 -30.20 14.29 1.85
CA SER A 444 -30.46 14.84 0.51
C SER A 444 -31.65 14.18 -0.24
N SER A 445 -32.72 13.85 0.49
CA SER A 445 -33.93 13.19 -0.05
C SER A 445 -33.73 11.77 -0.60
N TYR A 446 -32.69 11.02 -0.19
CA TYR A 446 -32.57 9.59 -0.54
C TYR A 446 -33.81 8.76 -0.15
N GLY A 447 -34.57 9.20 0.86
CA GLY A 447 -35.82 8.57 1.30
C GLY A 447 -36.96 8.63 0.28
N ASP A 448 -36.89 9.49 -0.74
CA ASP A 448 -37.92 9.62 -1.77
C ASP A 448 -37.79 8.56 -2.89
N PHE A 449 -36.66 7.84 -2.94
CA PHE A 449 -36.33 6.91 -4.01
C PHE A 449 -36.42 5.45 -3.55
N ASP A 450 -36.91 4.59 -4.45
CA ASP A 450 -36.99 3.16 -4.21
C ASP A 450 -35.79 2.41 -4.81
N PHE A 451 -34.98 1.82 -3.94
CA PHE A 451 -33.84 0.98 -4.31
C PHE A 451 -33.59 -0.13 -3.29
N LYS A 452 -32.96 -1.21 -3.72
CA LYS A 452 -32.59 -2.34 -2.86
C LYS A 452 -31.16 -2.19 -2.36
N VAL A 453 -30.92 -2.63 -1.13
CA VAL A 453 -29.56 -2.74 -0.58
C VAL A 453 -29.08 -4.17 -0.85
N PRO A 454 -28.10 -4.39 -1.75
CA PRO A 454 -27.60 -5.73 -2.02
C PRO A 454 -26.86 -6.29 -0.81
N VAL A 455 -27.05 -7.57 -0.53
CA VAL A 455 -26.38 -8.28 0.56
C VAL A 455 -26.02 -9.67 0.07
N GLU A 456 -24.79 -10.06 0.33
CA GLU A 456 -24.27 -11.40 0.10
C GLU A 456 -23.74 -11.94 1.43
N THR A 457 -23.64 -13.26 1.58
CA THR A 457 -23.23 -13.89 2.86
C THR A 457 -21.87 -14.58 2.80
N ALA A 458 -21.32 -14.80 1.61
CA ALA A 458 -20.07 -15.56 1.46
C ALA A 458 -18.83 -14.80 1.94
N GLY A 459 -18.86 -13.46 1.97
CA GLY A 459 -17.76 -12.64 2.49
C GLY A 459 -16.49 -12.61 1.64
N ASP A 460 -16.46 -13.30 0.50
CA ASP A 460 -15.30 -13.40 -0.39
C ASP A 460 -15.24 -12.28 -1.45
N CYS A 461 -14.19 -12.28 -2.27
CA CYS A 461 -14.04 -11.36 -3.38
C CYS A 461 -15.23 -11.41 -4.35
N TYR A 462 -15.81 -12.60 -4.58
CA TYR A 462 -16.95 -12.77 -5.50
C TYR A 462 -18.24 -12.15 -4.95
N ALA A 463 -18.53 -12.31 -3.65
CA ALA A 463 -19.64 -11.65 -2.96
C ALA A 463 -19.54 -10.11 -3.08
N ARG A 464 -18.34 -9.56 -2.86
CA ARG A 464 -18.08 -8.12 -3.02
C ARG A 464 -18.30 -7.64 -4.46
N TYR A 465 -18.04 -8.49 -5.44
CA TYR A 465 -18.34 -8.22 -6.84
C TYR A 465 -19.84 -8.21 -7.11
N ARG A 466 -20.57 -9.24 -6.68
CA ARG A 466 -22.02 -9.34 -6.83
C ARG A 466 -22.74 -8.14 -6.23
N VAL A 467 -22.33 -7.71 -5.02
CA VAL A 467 -22.86 -6.50 -4.37
C VAL A 467 -22.69 -5.27 -5.27
N ARG A 468 -21.49 -5.04 -5.82
CA ARG A 468 -21.24 -3.88 -6.71
C ARG A 468 -21.99 -3.97 -8.04
N MET A 469 -22.17 -5.16 -8.62
CA MET A 469 -22.97 -5.36 -9.83
C MET A 469 -24.45 -5.03 -9.62
N VAL A 470 -24.99 -5.33 -8.45
CA VAL A 470 -26.36 -4.89 -8.09
C VAL A 470 -26.38 -3.39 -7.80
N GLU A 471 -25.37 -2.83 -7.13
CA GLU A 471 -25.28 -1.38 -6.88
C GLU A 471 -25.29 -0.57 -8.18
N PHE A 472 -24.61 -1.03 -9.24
CA PHE A 472 -24.70 -0.41 -10.57
C PHE A 472 -26.16 -0.24 -11.02
N ARG A 473 -26.95 -1.32 -10.98
CA ARG A 473 -28.34 -1.33 -11.44
C ARG A 473 -29.23 -0.48 -10.55
N GLU A 474 -29.04 -0.55 -9.24
CA GLU A 474 -29.78 0.27 -8.29
C GLU A 474 -29.44 1.77 -8.44
N SER A 475 -28.18 2.13 -8.71
CA SER A 475 -27.81 3.52 -9.06
C SER A 475 -28.49 3.98 -10.34
N ILE A 476 -28.50 3.17 -11.40
CA ILE A 476 -29.21 3.49 -12.66
C ILE A 476 -30.71 3.68 -12.39
N LYS A 477 -31.31 2.81 -11.57
CA LYS A 477 -32.71 2.91 -11.16
C LYS A 477 -33.00 4.21 -10.40
N ILE A 478 -32.12 4.62 -9.48
CA ILE A 478 -32.25 5.89 -8.76
C ILE A 478 -32.13 7.07 -9.73
N VAL A 479 -31.15 7.05 -10.65
CA VAL A 479 -30.97 8.12 -11.65
C VAL A 479 -32.25 8.29 -12.48
N ARG A 480 -32.86 7.21 -12.97
CA ARG A 480 -34.14 7.25 -13.70
C ARG A 480 -35.24 7.93 -12.86
N GLN A 481 -35.41 7.50 -11.60
CA GLN A 481 -36.40 8.10 -10.69
C GLN A 481 -36.15 9.58 -10.39
N VAL A 482 -34.89 10.00 -10.23
CA VAL A 482 -34.53 11.41 -10.00
C VAL A 482 -34.90 12.25 -11.22
N LEU A 483 -34.64 11.76 -12.43
CA LEU A 483 -34.96 12.46 -13.67
C LEU A 483 -36.48 12.54 -13.91
N ASP A 484 -37.25 11.55 -13.47
CA ASP A 484 -38.73 11.56 -13.53
C ASP A 484 -39.35 12.50 -12.49
N GLY A 485 -38.75 12.55 -11.29
CA GLY A 485 -39.29 13.28 -10.14
C GLY A 485 -38.64 14.64 -9.86
N LEU A 486 -37.81 15.18 -10.76
CA LEU A 486 -37.01 16.38 -10.49
C LEU A 486 -37.88 17.62 -10.23
N PRO A 487 -37.93 18.17 -9.00
CA PRO A 487 -38.80 19.29 -8.70
C PRO A 487 -38.26 20.61 -9.27
N ALA A 488 -39.16 21.51 -9.65
CA ALA A 488 -38.81 22.90 -9.94
C ALA A 488 -38.43 23.63 -8.63
N GLY A 489 -37.61 24.69 -8.74
CA GLY A 489 -37.26 25.53 -7.60
C GLY A 489 -35.81 26.00 -7.60
N PRO A 490 -35.37 26.69 -6.54
CA PRO A 490 -34.00 27.18 -6.45
C PRO A 490 -33.01 26.02 -6.25
N ILE A 491 -31.81 26.18 -6.79
CA ILE A 491 -30.70 25.22 -6.66
C ILE A 491 -29.77 25.51 -5.47
N SER A 492 -29.99 26.64 -4.78
CA SER A 492 -29.22 27.06 -3.62
C SER A 492 -30.09 27.92 -2.70
N SER A 493 -29.95 27.74 -1.38
CA SER A 493 -30.59 28.61 -0.39
C SER A 493 -29.87 29.95 -0.21
N ARG A 494 -28.69 30.09 -0.82
CA ARG A 494 -27.87 31.31 -0.78
C ARG A 494 -27.64 31.88 -2.18
N PRO A 495 -27.58 33.21 -2.32
CA PRO A 495 -27.08 33.82 -3.55
C PRO A 495 -25.69 33.30 -3.89
N GLY A 496 -25.33 33.27 -5.18
CA GLY A 496 -23.98 32.88 -5.60
C GLY A 496 -22.91 33.64 -4.80
N VAL A 497 -21.91 32.93 -4.30
CA VAL A 497 -20.92 33.49 -3.37
C VAL A 497 -20.16 34.62 -4.05
N LYS A 498 -20.44 35.88 -3.65
CA LYS A 498 -19.76 37.07 -4.20
C LYS A 498 -18.41 37.33 -3.51
N SER A 499 -18.22 36.85 -2.28
CA SER A 499 -16.95 36.94 -1.56
C SER A 499 -16.67 35.72 -0.66
N VAL A 500 -15.40 35.35 -0.58
CA VAL A 500 -14.91 34.13 0.09
C VAL A 500 -15.15 34.13 1.61
N GLY A 501 -15.27 35.31 2.23
CA GLY A 501 -15.52 35.47 3.67
C GLY A 501 -16.99 35.56 4.08
N GLN A 502 -17.93 35.42 3.15
CA GLN A 502 -19.36 35.62 3.40
C GLN A 502 -20.00 34.46 4.17
N VAL A 503 -19.42 33.26 4.11
CA VAL A 503 -19.94 32.08 4.81
C VAL A 503 -19.28 31.99 6.18
N ARG A 504 -20.04 32.39 7.21
CA ARG A 504 -19.71 32.13 8.62
C ARG A 504 -20.65 31.05 9.15
N ILE A 505 -20.06 30.13 9.91
CA ILE A 505 -20.77 29.02 10.54
C ILE A 505 -20.75 29.29 12.05
N PRO A 506 -21.91 29.23 12.74
CA PRO A 506 -21.95 29.38 14.19
C PRO A 506 -21.02 28.42 14.91
N LYS A 507 -20.62 28.76 16.14
CA LYS A 507 -19.82 27.87 16.97
C LYS A 507 -20.59 26.56 17.22
N GLY A 508 -19.95 25.43 16.96
CA GLY A 508 -20.56 24.11 17.12
C GLY A 508 -19.71 23.02 16.50
N GLU A 509 -20.14 21.79 16.68
CA GLU A 509 -19.51 20.60 16.09
C GLU A 509 -20.58 19.72 15.44
N GLY A 510 -20.18 18.99 14.41
CA GLY A 510 -21.10 18.13 13.68
C GLY A 510 -20.38 17.03 12.92
N TYR A 511 -21.03 15.87 12.89
CA TYR A 511 -20.63 14.72 12.08
C TYR A 511 -21.75 14.40 11.09
N THR A 512 -21.37 14.25 9.82
CA THR A 512 -22.28 13.79 8.77
C THR A 512 -21.61 12.66 8.00
N ARG A 513 -22.44 11.71 7.56
CA ARG A 513 -22.06 10.52 6.80
C ARG A 513 -22.75 10.52 5.45
N VAL A 514 -22.04 10.08 4.42
CA VAL A 514 -22.52 9.90 3.05
C VAL A 514 -22.06 8.53 2.58
N GLU A 515 -22.93 7.78 1.93
CA GLU A 515 -22.56 6.51 1.29
C GLU A 515 -21.90 6.78 -0.06
N GLY A 516 -20.58 6.65 -0.14
CA GLY A 516 -19.86 6.66 -1.42
C GLY A 516 -19.73 5.28 -2.04
N ALA A 517 -19.09 5.19 -3.20
CA ALA A 517 -18.93 3.92 -3.94
C ALA A 517 -18.07 2.89 -3.19
N ARG A 518 -17.25 3.34 -2.23
CA ARG A 518 -16.40 2.48 -1.37
C ARG A 518 -17.04 2.21 -0.01
N GLY A 519 -18.10 2.94 0.35
CA GLY A 519 -18.79 2.86 1.65
C GLY A 519 -18.97 4.20 2.33
N GLU A 520 -19.14 4.15 3.64
CA GLU A 520 -19.49 5.31 4.47
C GLU A 520 -18.30 6.28 4.60
N LEU A 521 -18.42 7.43 3.94
CA LEU A 521 -17.53 8.58 4.04
C LEU A 521 -18.11 9.58 5.06
N GLY A 522 -17.36 9.81 6.14
CA GLY A 522 -17.75 10.72 7.21
C GLY A 522 -16.88 11.97 7.26
N CYS A 523 -17.50 13.11 7.57
CA CYS A 523 -16.81 14.36 7.83
C CYS A 523 -17.23 14.92 9.19
N TYR A 524 -16.25 15.11 10.08
CA TYR A 524 -16.41 15.76 11.37
C TYR A 524 -15.84 17.18 11.29
N VAL A 525 -16.66 18.17 11.62
CA VAL A 525 -16.29 19.59 11.53
C VAL A 525 -16.54 20.27 12.87
N VAL A 526 -15.56 21.04 13.33
CA VAL A 526 -15.68 21.96 14.46
C VAL A 526 -15.56 23.39 13.95
N ALA A 527 -16.58 24.19 14.24
CA ALA A 527 -16.65 25.61 13.91
C ALA A 527 -16.50 26.46 15.17
N ASP A 528 -15.75 27.55 15.09
CA ASP A 528 -15.52 28.50 16.18
C ASP A 528 -16.25 29.85 15.98
N GLY A 529 -17.09 29.96 14.95
CA GLY A 529 -17.74 31.21 14.56
C GLY A 529 -16.98 31.99 13.46
N SER A 530 -15.77 31.57 13.11
CA SER A 530 -14.98 32.21 12.05
C SER A 530 -15.44 31.78 10.64
N ALA A 531 -14.79 32.32 9.60
CA ALA A 531 -15.02 31.93 8.21
C ALA A 531 -14.28 30.65 7.79
N LYS A 532 -13.57 30.01 8.73
CA LYS A 532 -12.75 28.81 8.54
C LYS A 532 -13.18 27.74 9.54
N PRO A 533 -13.04 26.44 9.21
CA PRO A 533 -13.22 25.40 10.21
C PRO A 533 -12.06 25.48 11.23
N TYR A 534 -12.40 25.40 12.51
CA TYR A 534 -11.40 25.30 13.58
C TYR A 534 -10.67 23.96 13.52
N ARG A 535 -11.44 22.89 13.28
CA ARG A 535 -10.91 21.55 13.09
C ARG A 535 -11.77 20.79 12.09
N LEU A 536 -11.14 19.91 11.33
CA LEU A 536 -11.81 18.99 10.43
C LEU A 536 -11.16 17.62 10.53
N LYS A 537 -11.97 16.55 10.59
CA LYS A 537 -11.50 15.16 10.54
C LYS A 537 -12.33 14.37 9.54
N TRP A 538 -11.65 13.65 8.65
CA TRP A 538 -12.28 12.70 7.74
C TRP A 538 -12.29 11.30 8.35
N ARG A 539 -13.41 10.59 8.23
CA ARG A 539 -13.48 9.13 8.32
C ARG A 539 -13.64 8.60 6.91
N GLY A 540 -12.59 7.97 6.38
CA GLY A 540 -12.63 7.40 5.04
C GLY A 540 -13.09 5.96 5.00
N ALA A 541 -13.91 5.64 4.01
CA ALA A 541 -14.28 4.28 3.67
C ALA A 541 -13.03 3.48 3.28
N SER A 542 -12.19 3.99 2.38
CA SER A 542 -10.96 3.28 1.97
C SER A 542 -10.01 3.00 3.13
N PHE A 543 -9.89 3.92 4.10
CA PHE A 543 -9.02 3.71 5.28
C PHE A 543 -9.56 2.60 6.19
N SER A 544 -10.86 2.63 6.51
CA SER A 544 -11.52 1.59 7.30
C SER A 544 -11.56 0.23 6.57
N ASN A 545 -11.65 0.24 5.24
CA ASN A 545 -11.64 -0.99 4.46
C ASN A 545 -10.22 -1.58 4.35
N LEU A 546 -9.17 -0.75 4.30
CA LEU A 546 -7.78 -1.22 4.20
C LEU A 546 -7.30 -1.93 5.47
N SER A 547 -7.86 -1.60 6.65
CA SER A 547 -7.48 -2.25 7.91
C SER A 547 -7.87 -3.73 7.97
N ILE A 548 -8.68 -4.23 7.03
CA ILE A 548 -9.03 -5.66 6.95
C ILE A 548 -7.87 -6.50 6.38
N LEU A 549 -6.96 -5.90 5.62
CA LEU A 549 -5.95 -6.62 4.85
C LEU A 549 -5.06 -7.57 5.70
N PRO A 550 -4.56 -7.17 6.89
CA PRO A 550 -3.79 -8.06 7.75
C PRO A 550 -4.56 -9.30 8.23
N HIS A 551 -5.89 -9.26 8.20
CA HIS A 551 -6.74 -10.36 8.65
C HIS A 551 -7.10 -11.34 7.53
N ILE A 552 -7.23 -10.86 6.28
CA ILE A 552 -7.74 -11.67 5.17
C ILE A 552 -6.70 -12.08 4.14
N ILE A 553 -5.52 -11.45 4.11
CA ILE A 553 -4.41 -11.85 3.23
C ILE A 553 -3.69 -13.12 3.73
N PRO A 554 -3.38 -13.27 5.03
CA PRO A 554 -2.71 -14.47 5.51
C PRO A 554 -3.45 -15.77 5.14
N GLY A 555 -2.71 -16.83 4.85
CA GLY A 555 -3.23 -18.12 4.39
C GLY A 555 -3.41 -18.23 2.88
N HIS A 556 -3.33 -17.13 2.13
CA HIS A 556 -3.49 -17.12 0.67
C HIS A 556 -2.14 -17.11 -0.06
N LYS A 557 -2.17 -17.34 -1.38
CA LYS A 557 -0.97 -17.24 -2.23
C LYS A 557 -0.67 -15.79 -2.58
N VAL A 558 0.58 -15.50 -2.95
CA VAL A 558 1.00 -14.16 -3.42
C VAL A 558 0.10 -13.64 -4.55
N ALA A 559 -0.34 -14.49 -5.48
CA ALA A 559 -1.23 -14.11 -6.57
C ALA A 559 -2.63 -13.67 -6.09
N ASP A 560 -3.09 -14.17 -4.95
CA ASP A 560 -4.41 -13.83 -4.40
C ASP A 560 -4.39 -12.48 -3.69
N VAL A 561 -3.22 -12.02 -3.22
CA VAL A 561 -3.04 -10.68 -2.63
C VAL A 561 -3.58 -9.61 -3.56
N VAL A 562 -3.30 -9.73 -4.86
CA VAL A 562 -3.77 -8.80 -5.89
C VAL A 562 -5.30 -8.82 -6.01
N ALA A 563 -5.91 -10.01 -6.04
CA ALA A 563 -7.36 -10.16 -6.13
C ALA A 563 -8.05 -9.58 -4.89
N ILE A 564 -7.52 -9.86 -3.70
CA ILE A 564 -8.01 -9.37 -2.42
C ILE A 564 -7.91 -7.84 -2.37
N MET A 565 -6.73 -7.28 -2.63
CA MET A 565 -6.51 -5.83 -2.62
C MET A 565 -7.43 -5.09 -3.59
N GLY A 566 -7.55 -5.57 -4.83
CA GLY A 566 -8.43 -4.94 -5.82
C GLY A 566 -9.91 -5.05 -5.44
N SER A 567 -10.33 -6.12 -4.76
CA SER A 567 -11.72 -6.26 -4.29
C SER A 567 -12.08 -5.28 -3.16
N VAL A 568 -11.09 -4.83 -2.39
CA VAL A 568 -11.24 -3.83 -1.32
C VAL A 568 -11.41 -2.41 -1.89
N ASP A 569 -10.92 -2.16 -3.11
CA ASP A 569 -11.04 -0.90 -3.85
C ASP A 569 -10.47 0.33 -3.10
N PRO A 570 -9.21 0.29 -2.62
CA PRO A 570 -8.63 1.39 -1.87
C PRO A 570 -8.28 2.57 -2.78
N VAL A 571 -8.71 3.78 -2.41
CA VAL A 571 -8.24 5.03 -3.00
C VAL A 571 -7.28 5.71 -2.03
N PHE A 572 -6.00 5.78 -2.37
CA PHE A 572 -4.97 6.25 -1.43
C PHE A 572 -5.02 7.75 -1.11
N GLY A 573 -5.68 8.56 -1.95
CA GLY A 573 -5.98 9.95 -1.60
C GLY A 573 -6.94 10.04 -0.40
N GLU A 574 -7.81 9.04 -0.27
CA GLU A 574 -8.72 8.91 0.85
C GLU A 574 -7.98 8.24 2.02
N VAL A 575 -7.11 7.27 1.82
CA VAL A 575 -6.35 6.67 2.93
C VAL A 575 -5.43 7.70 3.61
N ASP A 576 -4.68 8.46 2.82
CA ASP A 576 -3.61 9.33 3.29
C ASP A 576 -4.03 10.81 3.30
N ARG A 577 -4.63 11.27 4.41
CA ARG A 577 -5.22 12.62 4.53
C ARG A 577 -4.58 13.48 5.59
#